data_AF-A0A081C1B7-F1
#
_entry.id   AF-A0A081C1B7-F1
#
_cell.length_a   1.000
_cell.length_b   1.000
_cell.length_c   1.000
_cell.angle_alpha   90.00
_cell.angle_beta   90.00
_cell.angle_gamma   90.00
#
_symmetry.space_group_name_H-M   'P 1'
#
loop_
_entity.id
_entity.type
_entity.pdbx_description
1 polymer ?
#
loop_
_entity_poly.entity_id
_entity_poly.type
_entity_poly.pdbx_seq_one_letter_code
_entity_poly.pdbx_strand_id
1 'polypeptide(L)'
;MRTIIIVLLVLAAFGAAGSELVLAASAVETECTLHVGYNLNTDLPGFSCDDPSGSVCVPFTPTIQLPPANVQGDFYVDEFTDAKLKAKWLDCEQHAECVTQVQGVINYGIGGVPHEFRNTGTVSDFGKIDPHVDWVNLVEIRRPAFFGEPPYNEDIAKVDNNTSIVEFTVPRDAYERLHLQKQDSIKLRGWFIEGAGLEDPTGKRIHAVAIMIGGRSIETTAIHHPEDPLYAIDETSGQYKNIPYPSPQGRTEKWGLRQWRQYLYALNQVGFDVLTVDKRGHGISGGLNDMDTAEQAEDIFRMLDQLETGNGLCILTQTGEILKEEQAAGRLLRGQKAKEVPVILGGPSQGSMVTIWAMQKNFAEFCAYQLPTVECTSPAQYGYNIRGALLLADFAAGVGYTAPIFGLVEGYLRSVENIMLFPSSEVLATIDAWPAVFFGKGLWDSYESIEGSFDAYQRVTGLKEIVVVRGPHSENEFGTENVAYMIERMINFARHTILTPDAPIAGPATLKDLVCSSPPSWEPSTKPSHE
;
A
#
# COMPACT_ATOMS: atom_id res chain seq x y z
N MET A 1 -23.75 -20.34 48.73
CA MET A 1 -22.94 -19.16 48.40
C MET A 1 -22.07 -19.51 47.21
N ARG A 2 -22.47 -19.10 46.01
CA ARG A 2 -21.67 -19.21 44.78
C ARG A 2 -21.17 -17.81 44.48
N THR A 3 -19.87 -17.62 44.55
CA THR A 3 -19.21 -16.36 44.17
C THR A 3 -19.07 -16.35 42.66
N ILE A 4 -19.81 -15.45 42.01
CA ILE A 4 -19.71 -15.17 40.58
C ILE A 4 -18.51 -14.23 40.41
N ILE A 5 -17.46 -14.69 39.74
CA ILE A 5 -16.38 -13.84 39.25
C ILE A 5 -16.85 -13.33 37.88
N ILE A 6 -17.17 -12.03 37.83
CA ILE A 6 -17.42 -11.31 36.58
C ILE A 6 -16.05 -10.97 36.00
N VAL A 7 -15.66 -11.66 34.93
CA VAL A 7 -14.55 -11.28 34.06
C VAL A 7 -15.11 -10.22 33.11
N LEU A 8 -14.74 -8.95 33.32
CA LEU A 8 -14.96 -7.89 32.33
C LEU A 8 -13.99 -8.13 31.17
N LEU A 9 -14.49 -8.69 30.07
CA LEU A 9 -13.82 -8.71 28.78
C LEU A 9 -13.90 -7.31 28.16
N VAL A 10 -12.76 -6.63 28.07
CA VAL A 10 -12.60 -5.43 27.24
C VAL A 10 -12.38 -5.89 25.80
N LEU A 11 -13.47 -6.08 25.06
CA LEU A 11 -13.48 -6.11 23.60
C LEU A 11 -13.71 -4.68 23.11
N ALA A 12 -12.62 -3.93 22.93
CA ALA A 12 -12.60 -2.69 22.17
C ALA A 12 -11.54 -2.84 21.07
N ALA A 13 -11.78 -3.77 20.16
CA ALA A 13 -11.02 -3.90 18.93
C ALA A 13 -11.31 -2.67 18.04
N PHE A 14 -10.30 -1.82 17.85
CA PHE A 14 -10.14 -0.94 16.68
C PHE A 14 -11.28 -0.04 16.21
N GLY A 15 -12.16 0.34 17.13
CA GLY A 15 -13.02 1.51 16.99
C GLY A 15 -12.83 2.53 18.11
N ALA A 16 -11.94 2.27 19.08
CA ALA A 16 -11.80 3.07 20.29
C ALA A 16 -10.37 3.06 20.88
N ALA A 17 -9.35 2.91 20.04
CA ALA A 17 -8.07 3.57 20.33
C ALA A 17 -8.14 4.95 19.69
N GLY A 18 -9.03 5.79 20.24
CA GLY A 18 -8.76 7.21 20.25
C GLY A 18 -7.46 7.36 21.03
N SER A 19 -6.35 7.27 20.31
CA SER A 19 -5.22 8.10 20.68
C SER A 19 -5.86 9.49 20.68
N GLU A 20 -5.97 10.13 21.83
CA GLU A 20 -5.93 11.59 21.81
C GLU A 20 -4.67 11.89 21.00
N LEU A 21 -4.88 12.20 19.72
CA LEU A 21 -3.86 12.78 18.87
C LEU A 21 -3.60 14.09 19.59
N VAL A 22 -2.62 14.09 20.49
CA VAL A 22 -2.04 15.31 20.99
C VAL A 22 -1.46 15.93 19.74
N LEU A 23 -2.23 16.83 19.12
CA LEU A 23 -1.81 17.64 18.01
C LEU A 23 -0.57 18.38 18.51
N ALA A 24 0.61 17.85 18.17
CA ALA A 24 1.83 18.61 18.29
C ALA A 24 1.63 19.86 17.42
N ALA A 25 2.08 21.02 17.91
CA ALA A 25 2.11 22.21 17.08
C ALA A 25 2.87 21.86 15.80
N SER A 26 2.24 21.96 14.63
CA SER A 26 2.94 21.80 13.37
C SER A 26 4.12 22.77 13.35
N ALA A 27 5.24 22.35 12.74
CA ALA A 27 6.34 23.28 12.46
C ALA A 27 5.90 24.44 11.54
N VAL A 28 4.77 24.28 10.85
CA VAL A 28 4.18 25.26 9.94
C VAL A 28 3.01 25.99 10.63
N GLU A 29 3.02 27.31 10.56
CA GLU A 29 1.90 28.14 11.04
C GLU A 29 0.67 27.91 10.15
N THR A 30 -0.40 27.38 10.75
CA THR A 30 -1.68 27.12 10.09
C THR A 30 -2.66 28.26 10.31
N GLU A 31 -3.64 28.40 9.42
CA GLU A 31 -4.48 29.60 9.31
C GLU A 31 -5.92 29.39 9.80
N CYS A 32 -6.35 28.13 9.91
CA CYS A 32 -7.72 27.77 10.26
C CYS A 32 -7.80 26.37 10.88
N THR A 33 -9.00 26.01 11.31
CA THR A 33 -9.33 24.67 11.82
C THR A 33 -10.64 24.21 11.21
N LEU A 34 -10.73 22.92 10.84
CA LEU A 34 -11.95 22.29 10.36
C LEU A 34 -12.13 20.93 11.05
N HIS A 35 -13.38 20.60 11.39
CA HIS A 35 -13.74 19.27 11.84
C HIS A 35 -13.69 18.27 10.68
N VAL A 36 -12.89 17.22 10.81
CA VAL A 36 -12.93 16.07 9.88
C VAL A 36 -13.75 14.95 10.49
N GLY A 37 -14.64 14.38 9.67
CA GLY A 37 -15.48 13.27 10.06
C GLY A 37 -14.69 11.97 10.00
N TYR A 38 -15.15 11.04 9.18
CA TYR A 38 -14.43 9.84 8.85
C TYR A 38 -12.99 10.14 8.37
N ASN A 39 -11.97 9.47 8.90
CA ASN A 39 -11.93 8.38 9.88
C ASN A 39 -11.47 8.83 11.28
N LEU A 40 -11.38 10.13 11.55
CA LEU A 40 -10.74 10.67 12.76
C LEU A 40 -11.71 11.28 13.77
N ASN A 41 -12.83 11.84 13.31
CA ASN A 41 -13.83 12.54 14.14
C ASN A 41 -13.18 13.61 15.04
N THR A 42 -12.32 14.45 14.46
CA THR A 42 -11.50 15.42 15.21
C THR A 42 -11.38 16.73 14.46
N ASP A 43 -11.10 17.79 15.19
CA ASP A 43 -10.69 19.06 14.61
C ASP A 43 -9.22 18.97 14.17
N LEU A 44 -8.94 19.39 12.94
CA LEU A 44 -7.59 19.44 12.38
C LEU A 44 -7.23 20.86 11.97
N PRO A 45 -5.96 21.26 12.12
CA PRO A 45 -5.47 22.51 11.59
C PRO A 45 -5.45 22.46 10.04
N GLY A 46 -5.49 23.63 9.41
CA GLY A 46 -5.52 23.73 7.95
C GLY A 46 -5.04 25.08 7.41
N PHE A 47 -5.04 25.19 6.08
CA PHE A 47 -4.78 26.44 5.37
C PHE A 47 -6.07 27.02 4.80
N SER A 48 -6.10 28.35 4.68
CA SER A 48 -7.11 29.04 3.89
C SER A 48 -6.74 28.94 2.42
N CYS A 49 -7.57 28.23 1.65
CA CYS A 49 -7.40 27.98 0.23
C CYS A 49 -8.56 28.57 -0.59
N ASP A 50 -8.29 28.96 -1.83
CA ASP A 50 -9.31 29.52 -2.72
C ASP A 50 -10.03 28.40 -3.48
N ASP A 51 -11.32 28.22 -3.21
CA ASP A 51 -12.22 27.35 -3.98
C ASP A 51 -13.11 28.16 -4.93
N PRO A 52 -13.74 27.51 -5.92
CA PRO A 52 -14.76 28.15 -6.76
C PRO A 52 -15.92 28.79 -5.96
N SER A 53 -16.22 28.28 -4.77
CA SER A 53 -17.23 28.81 -3.85
C SER A 53 -16.71 29.93 -2.93
N GLY A 54 -15.43 30.26 -2.98
CA GLY A 54 -14.77 31.23 -2.10
C GLY A 54 -13.66 30.59 -1.26
N SER A 55 -13.12 31.38 -0.33
CA SER A 55 -12.07 30.90 0.58
C SER A 55 -12.63 29.84 1.54
N VAL A 56 -11.93 28.71 1.67
CA VAL A 56 -12.30 27.57 2.52
C VAL A 56 -11.11 27.14 3.37
N CYS A 57 -11.40 26.60 4.56
CA CYS A 57 -10.38 25.92 5.36
C CYS A 57 -10.16 24.51 4.85
N VAL A 58 -8.92 24.17 4.45
CA VAL A 58 -8.55 22.82 4.01
C VAL A 58 -7.67 22.17 5.09
N PRO A 59 -8.18 21.17 5.83
CA PRO A 59 -7.45 20.53 6.92
C PRO A 59 -6.41 19.53 6.42
N PHE A 60 -5.39 19.28 7.24
CA PHE A 60 -4.44 18.19 7.03
C PHE A 60 -3.95 17.62 8.37
N THR A 61 -3.43 16.38 8.37
CA THR A 61 -2.79 15.80 9.55
C THR A 61 -1.34 16.27 9.63
N PRO A 62 -0.94 17.06 10.64
CA PRO A 62 0.44 17.53 10.76
C PRO A 62 1.38 16.43 11.27
N THR A 63 2.68 16.60 11.02
CA THR A 63 3.70 15.76 11.63
C THR A 63 3.74 15.95 13.16
N ILE A 64 3.84 14.84 13.89
CA ILE A 64 3.86 14.85 15.37
C ILE A 64 5.25 14.64 15.96
N GLN A 65 6.23 14.22 15.14
CA GLN A 65 7.61 14.04 15.55
C GLN A 65 8.45 15.22 15.06
N LEU A 66 8.61 16.22 15.93
CA LEU A 66 9.37 17.44 15.61
C LEU A 66 10.84 17.30 16.00
N PRO A 67 11.78 17.88 15.22
CA PRO A 67 13.18 17.93 15.59
C PRO A 67 13.36 18.69 16.92
N PRO A 68 14.06 18.09 17.91
CA PRO A 68 14.45 18.82 19.12
C PRO A 68 15.28 20.06 18.79
N ALA A 69 15.15 21.14 19.60
CA ALA A 69 15.73 22.46 19.32
C ALA A 69 17.26 22.50 19.07
N ASN A 70 18.00 21.45 19.44
CA ASN A 70 19.46 21.38 19.35
C ASN A 70 19.97 20.30 18.38
N VAL A 71 19.09 19.62 17.63
CA VAL A 71 19.55 18.65 16.63
C VAL A 71 20.27 19.38 15.51
N GLN A 72 21.48 18.91 15.19
CA GLN A 72 22.26 19.32 14.03
C GLN A 72 22.15 18.20 12.99
N GLY A 73 22.06 18.56 11.71
CA GLY A 73 21.90 17.59 10.62
C GLY A 73 20.45 17.42 10.21
N ASP A 74 20.17 16.29 9.56
CA ASP A 74 18.86 15.97 9.02
C ASP A 74 18.14 15.04 9.99
N PHE A 75 17.32 15.60 10.88
CA PHE A 75 16.66 14.85 11.95
C PHE A 75 15.91 13.61 11.44
N TYR A 76 15.19 13.73 10.32
CA TYR A 76 14.37 12.65 9.78
C TYR A 76 15.22 11.56 9.12
N VAL A 77 16.44 11.88 8.70
CA VAL A 77 17.42 10.90 8.22
C VAL A 77 18.23 10.29 9.37
N ASP A 78 18.78 11.12 10.26
CA ASP A 78 19.79 10.72 11.24
C ASP A 78 19.21 9.93 12.44
N GLU A 79 17.97 10.23 12.85
CA GLU A 79 17.36 9.65 14.08
C GLU A 79 16.43 8.45 13.85
N PHE A 80 16.23 8.06 12.58
CA PHE A 80 15.29 7.00 12.17
C PHE A 80 15.93 5.91 11.29
N THR A 81 17.26 5.79 11.35
CA THR A 81 18.00 4.68 10.74
C THR A 81 17.68 3.34 11.40
N ASP A 82 17.84 2.23 10.69
CA ASP A 82 17.65 0.87 11.24
C ASP A 82 18.38 0.68 12.58
N ALA A 83 19.64 1.10 12.64
CA ALA A 83 20.46 1.01 13.84
C ALA A 83 19.85 1.78 15.03
N LYS A 84 19.31 2.98 14.78
CA LYS A 84 18.64 3.79 15.81
C LYS A 84 17.32 3.17 16.26
N LEU A 85 16.54 2.60 15.34
CA LEU A 85 15.28 1.92 15.69
C LEU A 85 15.54 0.70 16.59
N LYS A 86 16.53 -0.13 16.24
CA LYS A 86 16.96 -1.27 17.07
C LYS A 86 17.50 -0.84 18.43
N ALA A 87 18.28 0.24 18.48
CA ALA A 87 18.77 0.80 19.74
C ALA A 87 17.64 1.33 20.63
N LYS A 88 16.63 1.98 20.05
CA LYS A 88 15.42 2.42 20.76
C LYS A 88 14.65 1.21 21.34
N TRP A 89 14.53 0.12 20.59
CA TRP A 89 13.95 -1.11 21.11
C TRP A 89 14.79 -1.71 22.25
N LEU A 90 16.12 -1.77 22.11
CA LEU A 90 17.02 -2.30 23.14
C LEU A 90 16.91 -1.56 24.48
N ASP A 91 16.67 -0.25 24.45
CA ASP A 91 16.37 0.55 25.64
C ASP A 91 14.96 0.27 26.18
N CYS A 92 13.97 0.20 25.28
CA CYS A 92 12.58 -0.10 25.62
C CYS A 92 12.41 -1.46 26.31
N GLU A 93 13.12 -2.51 25.88
CA GLU A 93 12.99 -3.86 26.44
C GLU A 93 13.43 -3.97 27.91
N GLN A 94 14.18 -2.97 28.41
CA GLN A 94 14.54 -2.89 29.83
C GLN A 94 13.39 -2.39 30.72
N HIS A 95 12.29 -1.92 30.11
CA HIS A 95 11.18 -1.26 30.79
C HIS A 95 9.85 -1.98 30.49
N ALA A 96 9.25 -2.63 31.49
CA ALA A 96 8.08 -3.49 31.32
C ALA A 96 6.86 -2.76 30.73
N GLU A 97 6.67 -1.49 31.09
CA GLU A 97 5.63 -0.61 30.56
C GLU A 97 5.81 -0.34 29.06
N CYS A 98 7.06 -0.15 28.61
CA CYS A 98 7.38 0.10 27.21
C CYS A 98 7.11 -1.15 26.37
N VAL A 99 7.58 -2.32 26.83
CA VAL A 99 7.28 -3.62 26.20
C VAL A 99 5.78 -3.86 26.09
N THR A 100 5.03 -3.59 27.16
CA THR A 100 3.56 -3.75 27.18
C THR A 100 2.89 -2.85 26.15
N GLN A 101 3.35 -1.60 26.01
CA GLN A 101 2.81 -0.68 25.01
C GLN A 101 3.09 -1.15 23.58
N VAL A 102 4.33 -1.56 23.29
CA VAL A 102 4.73 -2.08 21.96
C VAL A 102 3.94 -3.34 21.61
N GLN A 103 3.85 -4.31 22.53
CA GLN A 103 3.06 -5.52 22.32
C GLN A 103 1.56 -5.23 22.17
N GLY A 104 1.05 -4.21 22.85
CA GLY A 104 -0.32 -3.73 22.66
C GLY A 104 -0.57 -3.24 21.24
N VAL A 105 0.36 -2.46 20.68
CA VAL A 105 0.29 -2.02 19.28
C VAL A 105 0.49 -3.21 18.33
N ILE A 106 1.34 -4.18 18.63
CA ILE A 106 1.51 -5.36 17.77
C ILE A 106 0.25 -6.22 17.73
N ASN A 107 -0.20 -6.71 18.88
CA ASN A 107 -1.27 -7.69 19.00
C ASN A 107 -2.63 -7.10 18.65
N TYR A 108 -2.87 -5.87 19.07
CA TYR A 108 -4.07 -5.15 18.70
C TYR A 108 -3.73 -4.33 17.48
N GLY A 109 -3.07 -3.17 17.62
CA GLY A 109 -2.80 -2.15 16.57
C GLY A 109 -2.42 -2.62 15.15
N ILE A 110 -1.66 -3.70 15.00
CA ILE A 110 -1.30 -4.27 13.71
C ILE A 110 -1.67 -5.76 13.58
N GLY A 111 -2.49 -6.36 14.43
CA GLY A 111 -3.07 -7.69 14.18
C GLY A 111 -2.24 -8.92 14.61
N GLY A 112 -1.09 -8.71 15.26
CA GLY A 112 -0.25 -9.78 15.81
C GLY A 112 0.71 -10.41 14.81
N VAL A 113 1.61 -11.27 15.30
CA VAL A 113 2.59 -12.03 14.48
C VAL A 113 2.56 -13.50 14.94
N PRO A 114 2.35 -14.48 14.04
CA PRO A 114 2.00 -14.34 12.62
C PRO A 114 0.55 -13.86 12.42
N HIS A 115 0.26 -13.28 11.26
CA HIS A 115 -1.08 -12.83 10.89
C HIS A 115 -1.34 -12.98 9.38
N GLU A 116 -2.62 -13.20 9.03
CA GLU A 116 -3.09 -13.44 7.67
C GLU A 116 -4.44 -12.77 7.40
N PHE A 117 -4.66 -12.31 6.17
CA PHE A 117 -5.94 -11.84 5.66
C PHE A 117 -6.57 -12.88 4.75
N ARG A 118 -7.78 -13.38 5.11
CA ARG A 118 -8.45 -14.50 4.44
C ARG A 118 -9.95 -14.24 4.24
N ASN A 119 -10.31 -13.07 3.70
CA ASN A 119 -11.72 -12.72 3.50
C ASN A 119 -12.30 -13.28 2.20
N THR A 120 -11.47 -13.55 1.20
CA THR A 120 -11.90 -14.16 -0.07
C THR A 120 -12.59 -15.49 0.20
N GLY A 121 -13.83 -15.62 -0.25
CA GLY A 121 -14.62 -16.83 -0.05
C GLY A 121 -15.51 -16.82 1.20
N THR A 122 -15.57 -15.71 1.95
CA THR A 122 -16.40 -15.61 3.17
C THR A 122 -17.86 -15.29 2.89
N VAL A 123 -18.17 -14.65 1.76
CA VAL A 123 -19.57 -14.35 1.34
C VAL A 123 -20.04 -15.31 0.24
N SER A 124 -19.14 -15.71 -0.65
CA SER A 124 -19.43 -16.68 -1.72
C SER A 124 -18.32 -17.72 -1.81
N ASP A 125 -18.66 -19.01 -1.75
CA ASP A 125 -17.65 -20.08 -1.80
C ASP A 125 -16.92 -20.16 -3.15
N PHE A 126 -17.48 -19.62 -4.25
CA PHE A 126 -16.75 -19.56 -5.52
C PHE A 126 -15.55 -18.62 -5.37
N GLY A 127 -14.35 -19.01 -5.81
CA GLY A 127 -13.12 -18.25 -5.54
C GLY A 127 -12.38 -18.68 -4.27
N LYS A 128 -13.03 -19.42 -3.37
CA LYS A 128 -12.41 -19.92 -2.15
C LYS A 128 -11.49 -21.10 -2.47
N ILE A 129 -10.22 -20.96 -2.13
CA ILE A 129 -9.21 -22.01 -2.24
C ILE A 129 -8.47 -22.15 -0.91
N ASP A 130 -7.79 -23.28 -0.70
CA ASP A 130 -6.79 -23.38 0.37
C ASP A 130 -5.48 -22.73 -0.11
N PRO A 131 -5.03 -21.60 0.49
CA PRO A 131 -3.84 -20.92 0.03
C PRO A 131 -2.54 -21.67 0.35
N HIS A 132 -2.57 -22.66 1.25
CA HIS A 132 -1.38 -23.33 1.78
C HIS A 132 -1.06 -24.67 1.11
N VAL A 133 -1.91 -25.17 0.23
CA VAL A 133 -1.62 -26.39 -0.52
C VAL A 133 -0.71 -26.11 -1.72
N ASP A 134 0.14 -27.08 -2.05
CA ASP A 134 1.09 -26.99 -3.16
C ASP A 134 0.42 -26.83 -4.53
N TRP A 135 -0.80 -27.35 -4.66
CA TRP A 135 -1.56 -27.31 -5.91
C TRP A 135 -3.01 -26.96 -5.65
N VAL A 136 -3.49 -25.96 -6.40
CA VAL A 136 -4.91 -25.61 -6.52
C VAL A 136 -5.30 -25.64 -7.99
N ASN A 137 -6.60 -25.82 -8.25
CA ASN A 137 -7.13 -25.67 -9.59
C ASN A 137 -7.32 -24.17 -9.90
N LEU A 138 -6.48 -23.59 -10.77
CA LEU A 138 -6.55 -22.16 -11.09
C LEU A 138 -7.89 -21.71 -11.70
N VAL A 139 -8.70 -22.64 -12.22
CA VAL A 139 -10.05 -22.36 -12.74
C VAL A 139 -11.03 -21.97 -11.62
N GLU A 140 -10.73 -22.34 -10.37
CA GLU A 140 -11.56 -22.01 -9.21
C GLU A 140 -11.34 -20.58 -8.70
N ILE A 141 -10.30 -19.89 -9.17
CA ILE A 141 -10.01 -18.51 -8.82
C ILE A 141 -10.92 -17.58 -9.63
N ARG A 142 -11.59 -16.65 -8.95
CA ARG A 142 -12.44 -15.65 -9.61
C ARG A 142 -11.62 -14.87 -10.64
N ARG A 143 -12.13 -14.80 -11.86
CA ARG A 143 -11.62 -13.97 -12.95
C ARG A 143 -12.36 -12.62 -12.99
N PRO A 144 -11.87 -11.61 -13.71
CA PRO A 144 -12.55 -10.34 -13.85
C PRO A 144 -14.03 -10.42 -14.24
N ALA A 145 -14.42 -11.37 -15.10
CA ALA A 145 -15.82 -11.54 -15.53
C ALA A 145 -16.79 -11.74 -14.36
N PHE A 146 -16.35 -12.39 -13.27
CA PHE A 146 -17.17 -12.57 -12.07
C PHE A 146 -17.69 -11.24 -11.50
N PHE A 147 -16.87 -10.19 -11.55
CA PHE A 147 -17.22 -8.86 -11.03
C PHE A 147 -18.06 -8.04 -12.01
N GLY A 148 -18.27 -8.51 -13.24
CA GLY A 148 -19.17 -7.88 -14.22
C GLY A 148 -20.63 -8.25 -13.99
N GLU A 149 -20.89 -9.36 -13.31
CA GLU A 149 -22.24 -9.84 -13.05
C GLU A 149 -22.98 -8.92 -12.05
N PRO A 150 -24.32 -8.79 -12.17
CA PRO A 150 -25.11 -8.12 -11.16
C PRO A 150 -24.94 -8.79 -9.78
N PRO A 151 -24.84 -8.01 -8.69
CA PRO A 151 -25.01 -6.55 -8.61
C PRO A 151 -23.72 -5.75 -8.80
N TYR A 152 -22.57 -6.39 -8.98
CA TYR A 152 -21.25 -5.75 -8.93
C TYR A 152 -21.02 -4.77 -10.08
N ASN A 153 -21.33 -5.17 -11.32
CA ASN A 153 -21.25 -4.35 -12.53
C ASN A 153 -19.90 -3.59 -12.66
N GLU A 154 -18.79 -4.24 -12.35
CA GLU A 154 -17.46 -3.63 -12.37
C GLU A 154 -16.84 -3.66 -13.78
N ASP A 155 -16.22 -2.54 -14.18
CA ASP A 155 -15.62 -2.40 -15.51
C ASP A 155 -14.43 -3.33 -15.76
N ILE A 156 -13.78 -3.83 -14.69
CA ILE A 156 -12.71 -4.81 -14.79
C ILE A 156 -13.12 -6.07 -15.58
N ALA A 157 -14.41 -6.42 -15.59
CA ALA A 157 -14.91 -7.53 -16.40
C ALA A 157 -14.68 -7.37 -17.91
N LYS A 158 -14.53 -6.14 -18.40
CA LYS A 158 -14.26 -5.85 -19.82
C LYS A 158 -12.91 -6.38 -20.30
N VAL A 159 -11.99 -6.68 -19.37
CA VAL A 159 -10.65 -7.20 -19.69
C VAL A 159 -10.50 -8.70 -19.40
N ASP A 160 -11.59 -9.42 -19.13
CA ASP A 160 -11.53 -10.85 -18.81
C ASP A 160 -10.87 -11.67 -19.92
N ASN A 161 -11.23 -11.39 -21.18
CA ASN A 161 -10.68 -12.08 -22.36
C ASN A 161 -9.16 -11.86 -22.55
N ASN A 162 -8.58 -10.86 -21.88
CA ASN A 162 -7.14 -10.56 -21.92
C ASN A 162 -6.42 -10.93 -20.62
N THR A 163 -7.14 -11.51 -19.66
CA THR A 163 -6.60 -11.84 -18.34
C THR A 163 -6.12 -13.29 -18.28
N SER A 164 -4.95 -13.53 -17.70
CA SER A 164 -4.50 -14.85 -17.26
C SER A 164 -4.52 -14.91 -15.73
N ILE A 165 -4.84 -16.07 -15.15
CA ILE A 165 -4.56 -16.33 -13.73
C ILE A 165 -3.12 -16.82 -13.63
N VAL A 166 -2.35 -16.23 -12.74
CA VAL A 166 -0.93 -16.55 -12.53
C VAL A 166 -0.73 -17.13 -11.13
N GLU A 167 0.17 -18.10 -11.02
CA GLU A 167 0.66 -18.66 -9.78
C GLU A 167 2.19 -18.73 -9.84
N PHE A 168 2.86 -18.04 -8.92
CA PHE A 168 4.31 -18.00 -8.76
C PHE A 168 4.75 -18.81 -7.55
N THR A 169 5.96 -19.33 -7.59
CA THR A 169 6.54 -20.09 -6.47
C THR A 169 7.63 -19.28 -5.80
N VAL A 170 7.51 -18.99 -4.51
CA VAL A 170 8.49 -18.18 -3.77
C VAL A 170 8.88 -18.87 -2.46
N PRO A 171 10.06 -18.58 -1.87
CA PRO A 171 10.40 -19.11 -0.56
C PRO A 171 9.54 -18.49 0.55
N ARG A 172 9.43 -19.20 1.68
CA ARG A 172 8.94 -18.68 2.97
C ARG A 172 9.74 -17.46 3.40
N ASP A 173 9.17 -16.51 4.14
CA ASP A 173 9.92 -15.33 4.63
C ASP A 173 10.89 -15.69 5.77
N ALA A 174 11.62 -14.69 6.27
CA ALA A 174 12.53 -14.86 7.38
C ALA A 174 11.82 -15.34 8.66
N TYR A 175 10.65 -14.77 8.99
CA TYR A 175 9.89 -15.18 10.18
C TYR A 175 9.51 -16.67 10.12
N GLU A 176 8.89 -17.10 9.03
CA GLU A 176 8.43 -18.47 8.83
C GLU A 176 9.60 -19.47 8.83
N ARG A 177 10.75 -19.10 8.25
CA ARG A 177 11.95 -19.96 8.24
C ARG A 177 12.61 -20.06 9.61
N LEU A 178 12.78 -18.94 10.30
CA LEU A 178 13.58 -18.84 11.53
C LEU A 178 12.78 -19.19 12.78
N HIS A 179 11.52 -18.75 12.86
CA HIS A 179 10.65 -18.94 14.03
C HIS A 179 9.71 -20.13 13.87
N LEU A 180 9.12 -20.32 12.68
CA LEU A 180 8.19 -21.43 12.42
C LEU A 180 8.85 -22.69 11.83
N GLN A 181 10.15 -22.62 11.51
CA GLN A 181 10.94 -23.74 10.97
C GLN A 181 10.36 -24.31 9.66
N LYS A 182 9.73 -23.46 8.84
CA LYS A 182 9.18 -23.83 7.53
C LYS A 182 10.20 -23.58 6.43
N GLN A 183 10.47 -24.60 5.63
CA GLN A 183 11.50 -24.59 4.58
C GLN A 183 10.96 -24.92 3.18
N ASP A 184 9.66 -25.20 3.09
CA ASP A 184 8.94 -25.39 1.84
C ASP A 184 8.76 -24.07 1.09
N SER A 185 8.31 -24.15 -0.16
CA SER A 185 7.91 -22.96 -0.92
C SER A 185 6.44 -22.60 -0.65
N ILE A 186 6.07 -21.36 -0.94
CA ILE A 186 4.68 -20.91 -0.99
C ILE A 186 4.30 -20.51 -2.41
N LYS A 187 3.00 -20.29 -2.63
CA LYS A 187 2.45 -19.85 -3.90
C LYS A 187 1.87 -18.43 -3.78
N LEU A 188 2.21 -17.55 -4.72
CA LEU A 188 1.59 -16.23 -4.86
C LEU A 188 0.70 -16.24 -6.10
N ARG A 189 -0.54 -15.76 -5.98
CA ARG A 189 -1.58 -15.91 -7.00
C ARG A 189 -2.26 -14.59 -7.31
N GLY A 190 -2.67 -14.42 -8.55
CA GLY A 190 -3.38 -13.23 -8.98
C GLY A 190 -3.66 -13.19 -10.47
N TRP A 191 -3.65 -11.99 -11.04
CA TRP A 191 -4.01 -11.74 -12.43
C TRP A 191 -2.86 -11.08 -13.18
N PHE A 192 -2.67 -11.51 -14.43
CA PHE A 192 -1.92 -10.78 -15.43
C PHE A 192 -2.87 -10.36 -16.55
N ILE A 193 -3.06 -9.06 -16.74
CA ILE A 193 -3.99 -8.46 -17.70
C ILE A 193 -3.17 -7.90 -18.86
N GLU A 194 -3.26 -8.52 -20.04
CA GLU A 194 -2.50 -8.07 -21.21
C GLU A 194 -3.02 -6.71 -21.73
N GLY A 195 -2.09 -5.77 -21.90
CA GLY A 195 -2.30 -4.44 -22.44
C GLY A 195 -2.06 -4.37 -23.95
N ALA A 196 -2.65 -3.35 -24.57
CA ALA A 196 -2.49 -3.10 -26.01
C ALA A 196 -1.11 -2.54 -26.39
N GLY A 197 -0.29 -2.13 -25.41
CA GLY A 197 0.93 -1.33 -25.57
C GLY A 197 0.63 0.18 -25.54
N LEU A 198 1.56 0.94 -24.97
CA LEU A 198 1.51 2.40 -24.90
C LEU A 198 1.94 2.98 -26.24
N GLU A 199 1.06 3.74 -26.89
CA GLU A 199 1.37 4.39 -28.16
C GLU A 199 2.19 5.67 -27.92
N ASP A 200 3.39 5.72 -28.50
CA ASP A 200 4.24 6.91 -28.50
C ASP A 200 3.78 7.94 -29.54
N PRO A 201 4.28 9.19 -29.52
CA PRO A 201 3.89 10.22 -30.49
C PRO A 201 4.18 9.88 -31.97
N THR A 202 4.96 8.83 -32.24
CA THR A 202 5.27 8.35 -33.61
C THR A 202 4.32 7.22 -34.06
N GLY A 203 3.42 6.76 -33.18
CA GLY A 203 2.52 5.63 -33.42
C GLY A 203 3.13 4.26 -33.11
N LYS A 204 4.36 4.21 -32.58
CA LYS A 204 4.99 2.95 -32.16
C LYS A 204 4.47 2.58 -30.77
N ARG A 205 4.17 1.29 -30.58
CA ARG A 205 3.74 0.77 -29.28
C ARG A 205 4.91 0.29 -28.43
N ILE A 206 4.94 0.74 -27.19
CA ILE A 206 5.88 0.30 -26.15
C ILE A 206 5.11 -0.63 -25.21
N HIS A 207 5.57 -1.87 -25.09
CA HIS A 207 5.02 -2.80 -24.09
C HIS A 207 5.72 -2.54 -22.76
N ALA A 208 4.93 -2.20 -21.74
CA ALA A 208 5.39 -1.94 -20.38
C ALA A 208 4.47 -2.66 -19.40
N VAL A 209 5.04 -3.12 -18.28
CA VAL A 209 4.32 -3.83 -17.23
C VAL A 209 4.13 -2.89 -16.03
N ALA A 210 2.89 -2.73 -15.58
CA ALA A 210 2.56 -2.15 -14.29
C ALA A 210 2.37 -3.29 -13.27
N ILE A 211 3.22 -3.38 -12.27
CA ILE A 211 3.08 -4.32 -11.16
C ILE A 211 2.43 -3.58 -9.99
N MET A 212 1.17 -3.87 -9.74
CA MET A 212 0.34 -3.23 -8.72
C MET A 212 0.15 -4.18 -7.54
N ILE A 213 0.67 -3.79 -6.38
CA ILE A 213 0.64 -4.56 -5.14
C ILE A 213 -0.38 -3.96 -4.19
N GLY A 214 -1.36 -4.75 -3.75
CA GLY A 214 -2.43 -4.29 -2.87
C GLY A 214 -1.94 -3.81 -1.50
N GLY A 215 -2.70 -2.90 -0.91
CA GLY A 215 -2.54 -2.49 0.49
C GLY A 215 -2.82 -3.63 1.46
N ARG A 216 -2.64 -3.36 2.74
CA ARG A 216 -2.66 -4.39 3.81
C ARG A 216 -3.91 -5.26 3.83
N SER A 217 -5.03 -4.71 3.39
CA SER A 217 -6.30 -5.40 3.48
C SER A 217 -6.89 -5.72 2.11
N ILE A 218 -6.10 -5.54 1.05
CA ILE A 218 -6.53 -5.80 -0.32
C ILE A 218 -6.30 -7.26 -0.66
N GLU A 219 -7.39 -7.92 -1.06
CA GLU A 219 -7.41 -9.26 -1.63
C GLU A 219 -8.07 -9.14 -3.02
N THR A 220 -7.30 -9.33 -4.09
CA THR A 220 -7.64 -9.03 -5.48
C THR A 220 -9.01 -9.59 -5.88
N THR A 221 -9.30 -10.80 -5.40
CA THR A 221 -10.50 -11.56 -5.77
C THR A 221 -11.64 -11.48 -4.76
N ALA A 222 -11.50 -10.71 -3.67
CA ALA A 222 -12.59 -10.58 -2.71
C ALA A 222 -13.69 -9.62 -3.18
N ILE A 223 -14.90 -9.86 -2.66
CA ILE A 223 -16.12 -9.13 -3.02
C ILE A 223 -16.23 -7.83 -2.23
N HIS A 224 -16.50 -6.75 -2.95
CA HIS A 224 -17.01 -5.48 -2.41
C HIS A 224 -18.39 -5.22 -3.03
N HIS A 225 -19.45 -5.37 -2.26
CA HIS A 225 -20.81 -5.14 -2.73
C HIS A 225 -21.11 -3.62 -2.80
N PRO A 226 -21.63 -3.08 -3.92
CA PRO A 226 -21.72 -1.63 -4.13
C PRO A 226 -22.69 -0.89 -3.21
N GLU A 227 -23.62 -1.61 -2.57
CA GLU A 227 -24.59 -1.04 -1.63
C GLU A 227 -24.13 -1.08 -0.17
N ASP A 228 -23.00 -1.74 0.13
CA ASP A 228 -22.53 -1.84 1.51
C ASP A 228 -21.71 -0.56 1.87
N PRO A 229 -22.04 0.14 2.96
CA PRO A 229 -21.41 1.42 3.30
C PRO A 229 -20.03 1.25 3.95
N LEU A 230 -19.15 2.25 3.80
CA LEU A 230 -17.83 2.26 4.44
C LEU A 230 -17.92 2.39 5.97
N TYR A 231 -18.79 3.27 6.43
CA TYR A 231 -18.93 3.66 7.83
C TYR A 231 -20.40 3.87 8.21
N ALA A 232 -20.68 3.85 9.51
CA ALA A 232 -21.97 4.23 10.10
C ALA A 232 -21.79 5.36 11.11
N ILE A 233 -22.87 6.11 11.38
CA ILE A 233 -22.89 7.08 12.47
C ILE A 233 -23.31 6.37 13.75
N ASP A 234 -22.52 6.51 14.81
CA ASP A 234 -22.88 6.07 16.14
C ASP A 234 -23.91 7.02 16.76
N GLU A 235 -25.15 6.56 16.95
CA GLU A 235 -26.26 7.43 17.40
C GLU A 235 -26.03 8.07 18.78
N THR A 236 -25.15 7.50 19.62
CA THR A 236 -24.89 8.02 20.96
C THR A 236 -23.86 9.15 20.95
N SER A 237 -22.76 8.97 20.21
CA SER A 237 -21.65 9.93 20.16
C SER A 237 -21.73 10.89 18.97
N GLY A 238 -22.53 10.58 17.95
CA GLY A 238 -22.56 11.30 16.67
C GLY A 238 -21.34 11.04 15.78
N GLN A 239 -20.41 10.18 16.19
CA GLN A 239 -19.15 9.93 15.49
C GLN A 239 -19.31 8.88 14.38
N TYR A 240 -18.55 9.05 13.30
CA TYR A 240 -18.42 8.06 12.24
C TYR A 240 -17.56 6.88 12.70
N LYS A 241 -18.06 5.65 12.53
CA LYS A 241 -17.37 4.39 12.87
C LYS A 241 -17.21 3.52 11.65
N ASN A 242 -16.03 2.95 11.48
CA ASN A 242 -15.75 1.90 10.50
C ASN A 242 -16.74 0.74 10.63
N ILE A 243 -17.24 0.22 9.51
CA ILE A 243 -17.94 -1.05 9.48
C ILE A 243 -16.91 -2.16 9.22
N PRO A 244 -16.75 -3.13 10.14
CA PRO A 244 -15.84 -4.25 9.90
C PRO A 244 -16.41 -5.18 8.82
N TYR A 245 -15.55 -5.62 7.90
CA TYR A 245 -15.89 -6.59 6.87
C TYR A 245 -14.98 -7.83 6.96
N PRO A 246 -15.53 -9.05 6.78
CA PRO A 246 -16.94 -9.34 6.52
C PRO A 246 -17.81 -9.08 7.76
N SER A 247 -19.01 -8.52 7.57
CA SER A 247 -19.99 -8.35 8.65
C SER A 247 -21.05 -9.47 8.58
N PRO A 248 -21.68 -9.87 9.70
CA PRO A 248 -22.67 -10.96 9.68
C PRO A 248 -23.88 -10.70 8.78
N GLN A 249 -24.16 -9.43 8.47
CA GLN A 249 -25.24 -8.98 7.58
C GLN A 249 -24.71 -8.48 6.23
N GLY A 250 -23.39 -8.45 6.03
CA GLY A 250 -22.73 -7.86 4.87
C GLY A 250 -22.72 -8.79 3.67
N ARG A 251 -22.71 -8.16 2.48
CA ARG A 251 -22.51 -8.83 1.19
C ARG A 251 -21.09 -8.61 0.67
N THR A 252 -20.28 -7.94 1.47
CA THR A 252 -18.90 -7.58 1.22
C THR A 252 -17.99 -8.48 2.05
N GLU A 253 -17.06 -9.14 1.38
CA GLU A 253 -15.94 -9.84 2.01
C GLU A 253 -14.96 -8.80 2.55
N LYS A 254 -14.64 -7.80 1.72
CA LYS A 254 -13.76 -6.72 2.10
C LYS A 254 -14.02 -5.44 1.33
N TRP A 255 -14.09 -4.33 2.06
CA TRP A 255 -14.33 -3.01 1.49
C TRP A 255 -13.11 -2.48 0.73
N GLY A 256 -13.34 -1.67 -0.31
CA GLY A 256 -12.32 -0.97 -1.09
C GLY A 256 -11.86 -1.70 -2.35
N LEU A 257 -12.22 -2.97 -2.51
CA LEU A 257 -11.70 -3.80 -3.61
C LEU A 257 -12.23 -3.42 -5.00
N ARG A 258 -13.44 -2.86 -5.05
CA ARG A 258 -14.01 -2.32 -6.29
C ARG A 258 -13.15 -1.17 -6.84
N GLN A 259 -12.76 -0.24 -5.98
CA GLN A 259 -11.90 0.89 -6.34
C GLN A 259 -10.50 0.41 -6.70
N TRP A 260 -9.92 -0.53 -5.94
CA TRP A 260 -8.66 -1.19 -6.31
C TRP A 260 -8.68 -1.71 -7.76
N ARG A 261 -9.74 -2.42 -8.15
CA ARG A 261 -9.90 -2.93 -9.53
C ARG A 261 -10.11 -1.82 -10.56
N GLN A 262 -10.58 -0.62 -10.18
CA GLN A 262 -10.62 0.54 -11.09
C GLN A 262 -9.21 1.04 -11.44
N TYR A 263 -8.27 1.08 -10.48
CA TYR A 263 -6.87 1.42 -10.76
C TYR A 263 -6.24 0.42 -11.75
N LEU A 264 -6.45 -0.89 -11.52
CA LEU A 264 -5.94 -1.94 -12.42
C LEU A 264 -6.52 -1.82 -13.82
N TYR A 265 -7.85 -1.62 -13.93
CA TYR A 265 -8.52 -1.45 -15.21
C TYR A 265 -8.01 -0.20 -15.94
N ALA A 266 -7.86 0.93 -15.25
CA ALA A 266 -7.40 2.17 -15.85
C ALA A 266 -5.99 2.08 -16.44
N LEU A 267 -5.06 1.39 -15.77
CA LEU A 267 -3.71 1.12 -16.29
C LEU A 267 -3.77 0.27 -17.57
N ASN A 268 -4.60 -0.78 -17.57
CA ASN A 268 -4.75 -1.62 -18.75
C ASN A 268 -5.39 -0.85 -19.93
N GLN A 269 -6.37 0.02 -19.66
CA GLN A 269 -7.04 0.81 -20.70
C GLN A 269 -6.09 1.74 -21.45
N VAL A 270 -5.05 2.25 -20.79
CA VAL A 270 -4.04 3.09 -21.46
C VAL A 270 -2.92 2.28 -22.10
N GLY A 271 -2.93 0.95 -21.98
CA GLY A 271 -2.07 0.04 -22.73
C GLY A 271 -1.01 -0.70 -21.93
N PHE A 272 -0.93 -0.52 -20.61
CA PHE A 272 -0.03 -1.33 -19.77
C PHE A 272 -0.49 -2.79 -19.69
N ASP A 273 0.46 -3.72 -19.70
CA ASP A 273 0.22 -5.00 -19.06
C ASP A 273 0.13 -4.79 -17.55
N VAL A 274 -0.84 -5.40 -16.88
CA VAL A 274 -1.04 -5.19 -15.44
C VAL A 274 -0.89 -6.52 -14.70
N LEU A 275 0.08 -6.59 -13.80
CA LEU A 275 0.25 -7.70 -12.86
C LEU A 275 -0.22 -7.27 -11.48
N THR A 276 -1.16 -8.02 -10.90
CA THR A 276 -1.53 -7.91 -9.49
C THR A 276 -1.49 -9.30 -8.87
N VAL A 277 -0.97 -9.43 -7.66
CA VAL A 277 -1.02 -10.66 -6.88
C VAL A 277 -1.49 -10.35 -5.47
N ASP A 278 -2.21 -11.30 -4.89
CA ASP A 278 -2.35 -11.30 -3.44
C ASP A 278 -0.97 -11.61 -2.86
N LYS A 279 -0.54 -10.80 -1.90
CA LYS A 279 0.80 -10.91 -1.30
C LYS A 279 0.83 -12.13 -0.38
N ARG A 280 2.02 -12.54 0.07
CA ARG A 280 2.14 -13.54 1.14
C ARG A 280 1.24 -13.17 2.33
N GLY A 281 0.55 -14.15 2.91
CA GLY A 281 -0.40 -13.93 3.99
C GLY A 281 -1.75 -13.31 3.58
N HIS A 282 -2.01 -13.06 2.28
CA HIS A 282 -3.25 -12.42 1.82
C HIS A 282 -4.05 -13.30 0.85
N GLY A 283 -5.38 -13.27 1.00
CA GLY A 283 -6.37 -13.82 0.09
C GLY A 283 -6.03 -15.23 -0.39
N ILE A 284 -5.83 -15.35 -1.71
CA ILE A 284 -5.60 -16.63 -2.38
C ILE A 284 -4.12 -17.05 -2.41
N SER A 285 -3.22 -16.27 -1.82
CA SER A 285 -1.78 -16.55 -1.75
C SER A 285 -1.37 -17.18 -0.43
N GLY A 286 -0.38 -18.06 -0.49
CA GLY A 286 0.21 -18.73 0.67
C GLY A 286 1.01 -17.79 1.58
N GLY A 287 1.84 -18.37 2.45
CA GLY A 287 2.53 -17.64 3.51
C GLY A 287 1.64 -17.47 4.75
N LEU A 288 2.28 -17.36 5.91
CA LEU A 288 1.61 -17.26 7.22
C LEU A 288 1.78 -15.88 7.85
N ASN A 289 2.50 -14.98 7.19
CA ASN A 289 2.80 -13.65 7.69
C ASN A 289 2.57 -12.61 6.59
N ASP A 290 1.85 -11.54 6.93
CA ASP A 290 1.50 -10.44 6.04
C ASP A 290 2.43 -9.22 6.16
N MET A 291 3.39 -9.24 7.10
CA MET A 291 4.06 -8.02 7.55
C MET A 291 5.42 -7.72 6.91
N ASP A 292 6.19 -8.72 6.45
CA ASP A 292 7.53 -8.46 5.90
C ASP A 292 7.44 -7.85 4.48
N THR A 293 7.36 -6.53 4.41
CA THR A 293 7.22 -5.79 3.15
C THR A 293 8.52 -5.77 2.34
N ALA A 294 9.67 -5.93 3.00
CA ALA A 294 10.96 -6.04 2.32
C ALA A 294 11.10 -7.39 1.61
N GLU A 295 10.61 -8.48 2.20
CA GLU A 295 10.53 -9.79 1.53
C GLU A 295 9.44 -9.81 0.45
N GLN A 296 8.30 -9.14 0.66
CA GLN A 296 7.30 -8.95 -0.40
C GLN A 296 7.88 -8.19 -1.61
N ALA A 297 8.85 -7.29 -1.39
CA ALA A 297 9.55 -6.61 -2.49
C ALA A 297 10.48 -7.57 -3.25
N GLU A 298 11.11 -8.54 -2.58
CA GLU A 298 11.86 -9.61 -3.26
C GLU A 298 10.97 -10.46 -4.16
N ASP A 299 9.71 -10.67 -3.77
CA ASP A 299 8.76 -11.42 -4.59
C ASP A 299 8.51 -10.75 -5.94
N ILE A 300 8.58 -9.41 -6.05
CA ILE A 300 8.45 -8.71 -7.34
C ILE A 300 9.54 -9.15 -8.32
N PHE A 301 10.80 -9.18 -7.87
CA PHE A 301 11.92 -9.59 -8.71
C PHE A 301 11.83 -11.07 -9.08
N ARG A 302 11.46 -11.93 -8.12
CA ARG A 302 11.23 -13.36 -8.39
C ARG A 302 10.11 -13.57 -9.39
N MET A 303 9.00 -12.84 -9.28
CA MET A 303 7.91 -12.90 -10.25
C MET A 303 8.39 -12.49 -11.64
N LEU A 304 9.16 -11.41 -11.77
CA LEU A 304 9.74 -10.97 -13.04
C LEU A 304 10.64 -12.05 -13.66
N ASP A 305 11.57 -12.62 -12.88
CA ASP A 305 12.42 -13.74 -13.34
C ASP A 305 11.60 -14.96 -13.76
N GLN A 306 10.51 -15.27 -13.06
CA GLN A 306 9.61 -16.38 -13.39
C GLN A 306 8.80 -16.12 -14.66
N LEU A 307 8.37 -14.89 -14.91
CA LEU A 307 7.71 -14.52 -16.16
C LEU A 307 8.65 -14.68 -17.37
N GLU A 308 9.96 -14.47 -17.21
CA GLU A 308 10.96 -14.74 -18.25
C GLU A 308 11.24 -16.24 -18.39
N THR A 309 11.57 -16.91 -17.29
CA THR A 309 12.16 -18.26 -17.32
C THR A 309 11.14 -19.39 -17.25
N GLY A 310 9.94 -19.11 -16.75
CA GLY A 310 8.92 -20.09 -16.44
C GLY A 310 9.14 -20.86 -15.13
N ASN A 311 10.35 -20.85 -14.55
CA ASN A 311 10.71 -21.71 -13.42
C ASN A 311 9.91 -21.40 -12.13
N GLY A 312 8.93 -22.22 -11.78
CA GLY A 312 8.01 -21.99 -10.67
C GLY A 312 6.73 -21.23 -11.04
N LEU A 313 6.50 -20.99 -12.33
CA LEU A 313 5.32 -20.32 -12.88
C LEU A 313 4.29 -21.32 -13.41
N CYS A 314 3.03 -21.10 -13.03
CA CYS A 314 1.86 -21.73 -13.61
C CYS A 314 0.88 -20.64 -14.09
N ILE A 315 0.36 -20.79 -15.31
CA ILE A 315 -0.55 -19.82 -15.93
C ILE A 315 -1.82 -20.55 -16.38
N LEU A 316 -2.99 -20.10 -15.94
CA LEU A 316 -4.23 -20.36 -16.65
C LEU A 316 -4.45 -19.22 -17.65
N THR A 317 -4.23 -19.54 -18.92
CA THR A 317 -4.35 -18.60 -20.04
C THR A 317 -5.79 -18.12 -20.23
N GLN A 318 -5.94 -17.04 -21.00
CA GLN A 318 -7.22 -16.48 -21.45
C GLN A 318 -8.13 -17.51 -22.15
N THR A 319 -7.54 -18.51 -22.82
CA THR A 319 -8.26 -19.56 -23.56
C THR A 319 -8.56 -20.80 -22.71
N GLY A 320 -8.22 -20.78 -21.41
CA GLY A 320 -8.45 -21.89 -20.48
C GLY A 320 -7.37 -22.98 -20.50
N GLU A 321 -6.28 -22.79 -21.24
CA GLU A 321 -5.12 -23.69 -21.21
C GLU A 321 -4.25 -23.42 -19.98
N ILE A 322 -3.75 -24.48 -19.34
CA ILE A 322 -2.79 -24.39 -18.24
C ILE A 322 -1.37 -24.60 -18.80
N LEU A 323 -0.52 -23.59 -18.66
CA LEU A 323 0.90 -23.63 -19.01
C LEU A 323 1.73 -23.70 -17.71
N LYS A 324 2.76 -24.53 -17.68
CA LYS A 324 3.64 -24.69 -16.51
C LYS A 324 5.10 -24.63 -16.91
N GLU A 325 5.93 -24.08 -16.03
CA GLU A 325 7.39 -24.12 -16.15
C GLU A 325 7.84 -23.60 -17.52
N GLU A 326 8.67 -24.35 -18.25
CA GLU A 326 9.17 -24.02 -19.59
C GLU A 326 8.06 -23.63 -20.59
N GLN A 327 6.84 -24.18 -20.47
CA GLN A 327 5.72 -23.83 -21.36
C GLN A 327 5.19 -22.41 -21.10
N ALA A 328 5.37 -21.90 -19.88
CA ALA A 328 4.98 -20.56 -19.47
C ALA A 328 6.07 -19.51 -19.73
N ALA A 329 7.31 -19.94 -19.98
CA ALA A 329 8.48 -19.08 -20.12
C ALA A 329 8.29 -18.00 -21.21
N GLY A 330 8.48 -16.74 -20.82
CA GLY A 330 8.39 -15.58 -21.70
C GLY A 330 6.99 -15.30 -22.26
N ARG A 331 5.97 -16.12 -21.95
CA ARG A 331 4.64 -16.02 -22.55
C ARG A 331 4.02 -14.64 -22.33
N LEU A 332 4.02 -14.19 -21.08
CA LEU A 332 3.41 -12.93 -20.65
C LEU A 332 4.32 -11.71 -20.89
N LEU A 333 5.63 -11.91 -21.03
CA LEU A 333 6.58 -10.85 -21.41
C LEU A 333 6.76 -10.71 -22.93
N ARG A 334 6.02 -11.51 -23.73
CA ARG A 334 6.14 -11.56 -25.19
C ARG A 334 7.57 -11.90 -25.65
N GLY A 335 8.25 -12.77 -24.91
CA GLY A 335 9.64 -13.19 -25.16
C GLY A 335 10.71 -12.16 -24.80
N GLN A 336 10.35 -11.01 -24.23
CA GLN A 336 11.31 -10.05 -23.70
C GLN A 336 11.93 -10.56 -22.40
N LYS A 337 13.16 -10.16 -22.11
CA LYS A 337 13.79 -10.44 -20.83
C LYS A 337 13.20 -9.56 -19.74
N ALA A 338 13.11 -10.09 -18.53
CA ALA A 338 12.60 -9.43 -17.34
C ALA A 338 13.35 -8.11 -17.03
N LYS A 339 14.67 -8.09 -17.27
CA LYS A 339 15.49 -6.89 -17.05
C LYS A 339 15.42 -5.86 -18.19
N GLU A 340 14.81 -6.20 -19.33
CA GLU A 340 14.73 -5.31 -20.50
C GLU A 340 13.34 -4.66 -20.63
N VAL A 341 12.28 -5.34 -20.19
CA VAL A 341 10.91 -4.80 -20.24
C VAL A 341 10.77 -3.58 -19.31
N PRO A 342 10.22 -2.44 -19.79
CA PRO A 342 9.92 -1.31 -18.91
C PRO A 342 8.87 -1.69 -17.85
N VAL A 343 9.18 -1.42 -16.58
CA VAL A 343 8.30 -1.72 -15.44
C VAL A 343 7.95 -0.46 -14.68
N ILE A 344 6.68 -0.29 -14.32
CA ILE A 344 6.25 0.63 -13.25
C ILE A 344 5.77 -0.20 -12.07
N LEU A 345 6.21 0.17 -10.88
CA LEU A 345 5.77 -0.48 -9.64
C LEU A 345 4.77 0.42 -8.93
N GLY A 346 3.79 -0.14 -8.22
CA GLY A 346 2.86 0.69 -7.48
C GLY A 346 2.01 -0.06 -6.48
N GLY A 347 1.40 0.69 -5.57
CA GLY A 347 0.51 0.13 -4.58
C GLY A 347 0.11 1.12 -3.50
N PRO A 348 -1.04 0.90 -2.85
CA PRO A 348 -1.50 1.73 -1.76
C PRO A 348 -1.01 1.26 -0.39
N SER A 349 -0.82 2.17 0.56
CA SER A 349 -0.58 1.86 1.97
C SER A 349 0.57 0.85 2.13
N GLN A 350 0.35 -0.33 2.71
CA GLN A 350 1.39 -1.38 2.77
C GLN A 350 1.94 -1.80 1.39
N GLY A 351 1.15 -1.75 0.32
CA GLY A 351 1.63 -1.98 -1.05
C GLY A 351 2.60 -0.89 -1.54
N SER A 352 2.47 0.34 -1.03
CA SER A 352 3.47 1.39 -1.24
C SER A 352 4.78 1.05 -0.54
N MET A 353 4.75 0.46 0.66
CA MET A 353 5.97 0.03 1.39
C MET A 353 6.72 -1.06 0.61
N VAL A 354 5.99 -2.02 0.03
CA VAL A 354 6.57 -3.05 -0.86
C VAL A 354 7.24 -2.38 -2.07
N THR A 355 6.55 -1.42 -2.69
CA THR A 355 7.07 -0.66 -3.83
C THR A 355 8.33 0.13 -3.44
N ILE A 356 8.31 0.80 -2.29
CA ILE A 356 9.43 1.57 -1.74
C ILE A 356 10.66 0.67 -1.54
N TRP A 357 10.50 -0.51 -0.94
CA TRP A 357 11.61 -1.45 -0.78
C TRP A 357 12.14 -2.00 -2.10
N ALA A 358 11.27 -2.24 -3.08
CA ALA A 358 11.70 -2.65 -4.42
C ALA A 358 12.49 -1.53 -5.13
N MET A 359 12.05 -0.28 -4.99
CA MET A 359 12.80 0.88 -5.49
C MET A 359 14.15 1.03 -4.78
N GLN A 360 14.19 0.90 -3.44
CA GLN A 360 15.42 0.91 -2.66
C GLN A 360 16.41 -0.13 -3.18
N LYS A 361 15.98 -1.39 -3.29
CA LYS A 361 16.81 -2.51 -3.77
C LYS A 361 17.35 -2.26 -5.18
N ASN A 362 16.55 -1.69 -6.08
CA ASN A 362 16.93 -1.50 -7.48
C ASN A 362 17.81 -0.26 -7.73
N PHE A 363 17.77 0.76 -6.87
CA PHE A 363 18.43 2.06 -7.11
C PHE A 363 19.41 2.51 -6.03
N ALA A 364 19.36 1.93 -4.83
CA ALA A 364 20.26 2.25 -3.72
C ALA A 364 20.75 0.98 -2.99
N GLU A 365 21.75 1.14 -2.11
CA GLU A 365 22.18 0.02 -1.27
C GLU A 365 21.03 -0.42 -0.35
N PHE A 366 20.82 -1.73 -0.27
CA PHE A 366 19.82 -2.32 0.62
C PHE A 366 20.48 -3.37 1.51
N CYS A 367 20.24 -3.29 2.82
CA CYS A 367 20.66 -4.32 3.75
C CYS A 367 19.45 -5.07 4.32
N ALA A 368 19.54 -6.39 4.40
CA ALA A 368 18.52 -7.24 5.01
C ALA A 368 18.59 -7.15 6.54
N TYR A 369 18.19 -6.00 7.08
CA TYR A 369 18.35 -5.64 8.49
C TYR A 369 17.60 -6.57 9.44
N GLN A 370 16.55 -7.24 8.97
CA GLN A 370 15.81 -8.20 9.77
C GLN A 370 16.50 -9.55 9.90
N LEU A 371 17.56 -9.84 9.15
CA LEU A 371 18.25 -11.12 9.25
C LEU A 371 19.30 -11.13 10.39
N PRO A 372 19.56 -12.28 11.03
CA PRO A 372 20.60 -12.40 12.06
C PRO A 372 22.00 -12.03 11.57
N THR A 373 22.28 -12.30 10.28
CA THR A 373 23.46 -11.81 9.58
C THR A 373 23.00 -10.79 8.56
N VAL A 374 23.37 -9.52 8.79
CA VAL A 374 23.00 -8.43 7.88
C VAL A 374 23.93 -8.48 6.66
N GLU A 375 23.34 -8.78 5.51
CA GLU A 375 24.00 -8.69 4.21
C GLU A 375 23.43 -7.49 3.44
N CYS A 376 24.34 -6.68 2.91
CA CYS A 376 24.00 -5.54 2.07
C CYS A 376 24.22 -5.89 0.61
N THR A 377 23.28 -5.47 -0.23
CA THR A 377 23.24 -5.70 -1.67
C THR A 377 23.33 -4.37 -2.39
N SER A 378 24.12 -4.35 -3.47
CA SER A 378 24.24 -3.17 -4.32
C SER A 378 23.12 -3.16 -5.38
N PRO A 379 22.69 -1.97 -5.87
CA PRO A 379 21.70 -1.83 -6.94
C PRO A 379 21.98 -2.67 -8.18
N ALA A 380 23.27 -2.82 -8.52
CA ALA A 380 23.75 -3.55 -9.69
C ALA A 380 23.36 -5.03 -9.68
N GLN A 381 23.03 -5.61 -8.52
CA GLN A 381 22.57 -6.98 -8.39
C GLN A 381 21.15 -7.18 -8.95
N TYR A 382 20.28 -6.17 -8.80
CA TYR A 382 18.91 -6.19 -9.31
C TYR A 382 18.89 -5.76 -10.78
N GLY A 383 19.18 -4.48 -11.07
CA GLY A 383 19.36 -3.99 -12.44
C GLY A 383 18.15 -4.19 -13.37
N TYR A 384 16.93 -4.14 -12.84
CA TYR A 384 15.71 -4.20 -13.64
C TYR A 384 15.40 -2.84 -14.27
N ASN A 385 14.76 -2.85 -15.44
CA ASN A 385 14.31 -1.66 -16.15
C ASN A 385 13.05 -1.04 -15.51
N ILE A 386 13.12 -0.77 -14.21
CA ILE A 386 12.09 -0.04 -13.47
C ILE A 386 12.16 1.43 -13.86
N ARG A 387 11.02 1.97 -14.30
CA ARG A 387 10.90 3.34 -14.79
C ARG A 387 10.37 4.30 -13.74
N GLY A 388 9.64 3.80 -12.74
CA GLY A 388 9.15 4.63 -11.65
C GLY A 388 8.23 3.89 -10.69
N ALA A 389 7.79 4.62 -9.67
CA ALA A 389 6.88 4.15 -8.62
C ALA A 389 5.58 4.96 -8.58
N LEU A 390 4.47 4.28 -8.31
CA LEU A 390 3.14 4.85 -8.05
C LEU A 390 2.77 4.58 -6.58
N LEU A 391 3.06 5.53 -5.71
CA LEU A 391 2.84 5.41 -4.28
C LEU A 391 1.52 6.07 -3.89
N LEU A 392 0.54 5.26 -3.47
CA LEU A 392 -0.74 5.75 -2.96
C LEU A 392 -0.75 5.58 -1.43
N ALA A 393 -1.19 6.59 -0.67
CA ALA A 393 -1.16 6.56 0.79
C ALA A 393 0.22 6.14 1.34
N ASP A 394 1.26 6.85 0.90
CA ASP A 394 2.63 6.35 0.94
C ASP A 394 3.31 6.45 2.31
N PHE A 395 4.45 5.74 2.40
CA PHE A 395 5.34 5.71 3.55
C PHE A 395 6.81 6.02 3.21
N ALA A 396 7.07 6.79 2.14
CA ALA A 396 8.42 6.94 1.60
C ALA A 396 9.35 7.73 2.54
N ALA A 397 8.78 8.58 3.40
CA ALA A 397 9.54 9.36 4.36
C ALA A 397 9.92 8.54 5.62
N GLY A 398 9.31 7.37 5.78
CA GLY A 398 9.61 6.42 6.83
C GLY A 398 9.06 6.79 8.20
N VAL A 399 9.39 5.98 9.20
CA VAL A 399 8.83 6.06 10.57
C VAL A 399 9.09 7.38 11.31
N GLY A 400 9.90 8.28 10.77
CA GLY A 400 10.07 9.64 11.31
C GLY A 400 8.85 10.53 11.15
N TYR A 401 7.97 10.23 10.20
CA TYR A 401 6.75 11.00 9.91
C TYR A 401 5.46 10.28 10.33
N THR A 402 5.59 9.19 11.08
CA THR A 402 4.47 8.42 11.65
C THR A 402 4.36 8.66 13.15
N ALA A 403 3.45 7.96 13.84
CA ALA A 403 3.40 8.00 15.31
C ALA A 403 4.70 7.43 15.95
N PRO A 404 5.26 8.06 17.00
CA PRO A 404 6.53 7.66 17.60
C PRO A 404 6.63 6.18 17.99
N ILE A 405 5.49 5.58 18.38
CA ILE A 405 5.41 4.17 18.76
C ILE A 405 5.80 3.23 17.61
N PHE A 406 5.60 3.62 16.35
CA PHE A 406 5.96 2.78 15.20
C PHE A 406 7.47 2.61 15.05
N GLY A 407 8.28 3.58 15.49
CA GLY A 407 9.74 3.41 15.53
C GLY A 407 10.18 2.31 16.51
N LEU A 408 9.46 2.17 17.64
CA LEU A 408 9.70 1.10 18.62
C LEU A 408 9.18 -0.25 18.13
N VAL A 409 7.98 -0.28 17.54
CA VAL A 409 7.42 -1.48 16.90
C VAL A 409 8.37 -2.01 15.84
N GLU A 410 8.94 -1.14 15.01
CA GLU A 410 9.84 -1.56 13.95
C GLU A 410 11.20 -2.04 14.49
N GLY A 411 11.71 -1.42 15.56
CA GLY A 411 12.85 -1.95 16.30
C GLY A 411 12.60 -3.37 16.84
N TYR A 412 11.41 -3.62 17.42
CA TYR A 412 11.01 -4.96 17.88
C TYR A 412 10.91 -5.95 16.73
N LEU A 413 10.15 -5.63 15.68
CA LEU A 413 9.89 -6.55 14.56
C LEU A 413 11.19 -6.99 13.88
N ARG A 414 12.14 -6.06 13.67
CA ARG A 414 13.43 -6.38 13.04
C ARG A 414 14.35 -7.17 13.94
N SER A 415 14.37 -6.87 15.25
CA SER A 415 15.27 -7.52 16.21
C SER A 415 14.78 -8.87 16.73
N VAL A 416 13.47 -9.04 16.87
CA VAL A 416 12.85 -10.19 17.54
C VAL A 416 12.15 -11.10 16.53
N GLU A 417 11.32 -10.53 15.65
CA GLU A 417 10.50 -11.31 14.73
C GLU A 417 11.17 -11.52 13.35
N ASN A 418 12.31 -10.90 13.09
CA ASN A 418 12.94 -10.92 11.76
C ASN A 418 11.97 -10.47 10.65
N ILE A 419 11.22 -9.39 10.90
CA ILE A 419 10.27 -8.76 9.97
C ILE A 419 10.69 -7.31 9.72
N MET A 420 10.63 -6.83 8.46
CA MET A 420 10.68 -5.40 8.13
C MET A 420 9.32 -4.95 7.61
N LEU A 421 8.56 -4.18 8.40
CA LEU A 421 7.24 -3.71 7.99
C LEU A 421 7.31 -2.30 7.38
N PHE A 422 7.71 -1.30 8.15
CA PHE A 422 7.82 0.09 7.72
C PHE A 422 9.22 0.43 7.17
N PRO A 423 9.30 1.34 6.18
CA PRO A 423 10.55 1.96 5.76
C PRO A 423 11.24 2.69 6.93
N SER A 424 12.55 2.45 7.06
CA SER A 424 13.43 3.29 7.87
C SER A 424 14.04 4.40 7.01
N SER A 425 14.76 5.34 7.61
CA SER A 425 15.19 6.56 6.94
C SER A 425 16.22 6.37 5.82
N GLU A 426 16.82 5.19 5.68
CA GLU A 426 17.72 4.88 4.56
C GLU A 426 17.05 5.09 3.19
N VAL A 427 15.73 4.85 3.10
CA VAL A 427 14.94 5.16 1.91
C VAL A 427 14.94 6.67 1.65
N LEU A 428 14.53 7.47 2.64
CA LEU A 428 14.45 8.93 2.51
C LEU A 428 15.82 9.53 2.17
N ALA A 429 16.89 8.97 2.70
CA ALA A 429 18.28 9.40 2.46
C ALA A 429 18.78 9.13 1.04
N THR A 430 18.13 8.23 0.29
CA THR A 430 18.60 7.77 -1.04
C THR A 430 17.51 7.85 -2.12
N ILE A 431 16.38 8.49 -1.81
CA ILE A 431 15.24 8.65 -2.74
C ILE A 431 15.60 9.57 -3.93
N ASP A 432 16.66 10.36 -3.82
CA ASP A 432 17.21 11.17 -4.91
C ASP A 432 17.67 10.33 -6.10
N ALA A 433 18.01 9.06 -5.88
CA ALA A 433 18.43 8.12 -6.92
C ALA A 433 17.27 7.55 -7.77
N TRP A 434 16.01 7.80 -7.40
CA TRP A 434 14.86 7.17 -8.07
C TRP A 434 14.52 7.88 -9.38
N PRO A 435 14.26 7.14 -10.48
CA PRO A 435 14.05 7.73 -11.81
C PRO A 435 12.74 8.49 -11.93
N ALA A 436 11.67 7.98 -11.31
CA ALA A 436 10.38 8.65 -11.28
C ALA A 436 9.51 8.20 -10.10
N VAL A 437 8.73 9.12 -9.50
CA VAL A 437 7.83 8.83 -8.38
C VAL A 437 6.55 9.66 -8.43
N PHE A 438 5.40 8.99 -8.32
CA PHE A 438 4.11 9.59 -8.04
C PHE A 438 3.73 9.38 -6.58
N PHE A 439 3.32 10.45 -5.91
CA PHE A 439 2.76 10.43 -4.55
C PHE A 439 1.28 10.82 -4.62
N GLY A 440 0.38 9.91 -4.26
CA GLY A 440 -1.05 10.18 -4.17
C GLY A 440 -1.55 9.99 -2.75
N LYS A 441 -2.12 11.02 -2.11
CA LYS A 441 -2.45 10.95 -0.67
C LYS A 441 -3.70 11.74 -0.30
N GLY A 442 -4.43 11.27 0.70
CA GLY A 442 -5.45 12.09 1.35
C GLY A 442 -4.83 13.02 2.39
N LEU A 443 -5.39 14.22 2.53
CA LEU A 443 -4.80 15.26 3.38
C LEU A 443 -4.83 14.94 4.88
N TRP A 444 -5.78 14.15 5.36
CA TRP A 444 -5.83 13.72 6.77
C TRP A 444 -5.50 12.24 6.95
N ASP A 445 -4.48 11.79 6.22
CA ASP A 445 -3.84 10.51 6.47
C ASP A 445 -3.43 10.39 7.96
N SER A 446 -3.86 9.30 8.60
CA SER A 446 -3.64 9.06 10.03
C SER A 446 -2.40 8.26 10.35
N TYR A 447 -1.67 7.78 9.34
CA TYR A 447 -0.52 6.90 9.51
C TYR A 447 0.81 7.61 9.22
N GLU A 448 0.90 8.30 8.10
CA GLU A 448 2.04 9.15 7.76
C GLU A 448 1.55 10.54 7.38
N SER A 449 2.12 11.57 8.02
CA SER A 449 1.77 12.98 7.77
C SER A 449 2.02 13.40 6.31
N ILE A 450 1.28 14.40 5.84
CA ILE A 450 1.50 14.95 4.49
C ILE A 450 2.86 15.64 4.35
N GLU A 451 3.40 16.17 5.45
CA GLU A 451 4.75 16.73 5.49
C GLU A 451 5.82 15.68 5.15
N GLY A 452 5.62 14.42 5.52
CA GLY A 452 6.52 13.32 5.17
C GLY A 452 6.58 13.10 3.66
N SER A 453 5.43 12.89 3.01
CA SER A 453 5.35 12.76 1.56
C SER A 453 5.89 14.00 0.83
N PHE A 454 5.72 15.20 1.39
CA PHE A 454 6.26 16.43 0.82
C PHE A 454 7.79 16.51 0.95
N ASP A 455 8.38 16.09 2.07
CA ASP A 455 9.84 16.01 2.24
C ASP A 455 10.46 14.98 1.27
N ALA A 456 9.86 13.79 1.18
CA ALA A 456 10.25 12.78 0.20
C ALA A 456 10.16 13.33 -1.25
N TYR A 457 9.05 13.98 -1.60
CA TYR A 457 8.87 14.66 -2.88
C TYR A 457 9.96 15.70 -3.15
N GLN A 458 10.34 16.52 -2.17
CA GLN A 458 11.37 17.55 -2.35
C GLN A 458 12.74 16.95 -2.67
N ARG A 459 13.06 15.78 -2.12
CA ARG A 459 14.35 15.09 -2.29
C ARG A 459 14.50 14.33 -3.61
N VAL A 460 13.40 13.85 -4.20
CA VAL A 460 13.45 13.17 -5.50
C VAL A 460 14.04 14.09 -6.57
N THR A 461 15.05 13.62 -7.31
CA THR A 461 15.66 14.37 -8.43
C THR A 461 15.12 13.96 -9.79
N GLY A 462 14.60 12.73 -9.89
CA GLY A 462 13.90 12.22 -11.08
C GLY A 462 12.54 12.88 -11.33
N LEU A 463 11.82 12.35 -12.32
CA LEU A 463 10.47 12.81 -12.64
C LEU A 463 9.54 12.61 -11.43
N LYS A 464 8.83 13.65 -11.01
CA LYS A 464 8.01 13.56 -9.80
C LYS A 464 6.70 14.31 -9.90
N GLU A 465 5.69 13.75 -9.25
CA GLU A 465 4.39 14.37 -9.09
C GLU A 465 3.83 14.02 -7.72
N ILE A 466 3.23 15.00 -7.04
CA ILE A 466 2.52 14.81 -5.78
C ILE A 466 1.10 15.33 -5.95
N VAL A 467 0.13 14.51 -5.57
CA VAL A 467 -1.30 14.75 -5.73
C VAL A 467 -1.98 14.49 -4.41
N VAL A 468 -2.73 15.48 -3.95
CA VAL A 468 -3.51 15.39 -2.72
C VAL A 468 -4.99 15.58 -2.98
N VAL A 469 -5.79 14.93 -2.15
CA VAL A 469 -7.25 15.07 -2.13
C VAL A 469 -7.73 15.31 -0.71
N ARG A 470 -8.91 15.90 -0.58
CA ARG A 470 -9.57 16.11 0.71
C ARG A 470 -10.21 14.78 1.14
N GLY A 471 -9.37 13.90 1.68
CA GLY A 471 -9.75 12.54 2.12
C GLY A 471 -8.81 11.95 3.18
N PRO A 472 -9.18 10.77 3.73
CA PRO A 472 -8.44 10.03 4.75
C PRO A 472 -7.20 9.32 4.19
N HIS A 473 -6.62 8.36 4.92
CA HIS A 473 -5.46 7.57 4.45
C HIS A 473 -5.74 6.78 3.16
N SER A 474 -6.79 5.97 3.16
CA SER A 474 -7.04 4.95 2.13
C SER A 474 -7.56 5.57 0.83
N GLU A 475 -6.90 5.25 -0.27
CA GLU A 475 -7.20 5.76 -1.62
C GLU A 475 -8.56 5.35 -2.15
N ASN A 476 -9.15 4.32 -1.56
CA ASN A 476 -10.48 3.84 -1.93
C ASN A 476 -11.58 4.57 -1.15
N GLU A 477 -11.23 5.31 -0.09
CA GLU A 477 -12.15 5.93 0.87
C GLU A 477 -12.34 7.44 0.62
N PHE A 478 -11.71 8.01 -0.40
CA PHE A 478 -11.75 9.46 -0.67
C PHE A 478 -13.10 9.99 -1.17
N GLY A 479 -14.04 9.11 -1.52
CA GLY A 479 -15.26 9.43 -2.27
C GLY A 479 -15.05 9.40 -3.78
N THR A 480 -16.13 9.20 -4.54
CA THR A 480 -16.08 8.87 -5.99
C THR A 480 -15.31 9.88 -6.83
N GLU A 481 -15.51 11.19 -6.60
CA GLU A 481 -14.85 12.25 -7.39
C GLU A 481 -13.34 12.27 -7.14
N ASN A 482 -12.92 12.18 -5.87
CA ASN A 482 -11.51 12.16 -5.50
C ASN A 482 -10.80 10.88 -5.97
N VAL A 483 -11.46 9.72 -5.92
CA VAL A 483 -10.94 8.47 -6.47
C VAL A 483 -10.72 8.61 -7.98
N ALA A 484 -11.69 9.15 -8.71
CA ALA A 484 -11.56 9.35 -10.16
C ALA A 484 -10.41 10.30 -10.51
N TYR A 485 -10.28 11.41 -9.79
CA TYR A 485 -9.18 12.36 -9.93
C TYR A 485 -7.81 11.73 -9.64
N MET A 486 -7.71 10.95 -8.57
CA MET A 486 -6.46 10.25 -8.21
C MET A 486 -6.06 9.24 -9.29
N ILE A 487 -7.00 8.44 -9.80
CA ILE A 487 -6.78 7.52 -10.92
C ILE A 487 -6.28 8.28 -12.14
N GLU A 488 -6.97 9.35 -12.54
CA GLU A 488 -6.59 10.14 -13.72
C GLU A 488 -5.14 10.64 -13.62
N ARG A 489 -4.77 11.26 -12.50
CA ARG A 489 -3.43 11.79 -12.29
C ARG A 489 -2.38 10.68 -12.28
N MET A 490 -2.63 9.58 -11.56
CA MET A 490 -1.74 8.43 -11.53
C MET A 490 -1.49 7.85 -12.92
N ILE A 491 -2.54 7.72 -13.74
CA ILE A 491 -2.45 7.19 -15.10
C ILE A 491 -1.67 8.12 -16.01
N ASN A 492 -1.90 9.43 -15.91
CA ASN A 492 -1.16 10.42 -16.68
C ASN A 492 0.33 10.38 -16.33
N PHE A 493 0.68 10.31 -15.04
CA PHE A 493 2.06 10.15 -14.59
C PHE A 493 2.69 8.86 -15.11
N ALA A 494 1.99 7.73 -15.01
CA ALA A 494 2.50 6.43 -15.45
C ALA A 494 2.83 6.45 -16.96
N ARG A 495 1.93 7.00 -17.79
CA ARG A 495 2.18 7.17 -19.23
C ARG A 495 3.36 8.09 -19.49
N HIS A 496 3.42 9.22 -18.80
CA HIS A 496 4.48 10.21 -18.93
C HIS A 496 5.86 9.63 -18.62
N THR A 497 5.94 8.82 -17.56
CA THR A 497 7.15 8.10 -17.15
C THR A 497 7.70 7.17 -18.25
N ILE A 498 6.83 6.57 -19.07
CA ILE A 498 7.27 5.70 -20.17
C ILE A 498 7.54 6.49 -21.46
N LEU A 499 6.67 7.43 -21.82
CA LEU A 499 6.64 8.04 -23.14
C LEU A 499 7.47 9.33 -23.25
N THR A 500 7.55 10.10 -22.16
CA THR A 500 8.16 11.44 -22.13
C THR A 500 8.89 11.71 -20.81
N PRO A 501 9.81 10.83 -20.36
CA PRO A 501 10.41 10.91 -19.01
C PRO A 501 11.22 12.19 -18.76
N ASP A 502 11.74 12.83 -19.82
CA ASP A 502 12.57 14.04 -19.69
C ASP A 502 11.76 15.34 -19.55
N ALA A 503 10.43 15.29 -19.73
CA ALA A 503 9.58 16.47 -19.58
C ALA A 503 9.21 16.66 -18.10
N PRO A 504 9.58 17.78 -17.45
CA PRO A 504 9.27 17.98 -16.04
C PRO A 504 7.77 18.22 -15.82
N ILE A 505 7.27 17.80 -14.65
CA ILE A 505 5.93 18.11 -14.16
C ILE A 505 6.06 19.21 -13.11
N ALA A 506 5.32 20.31 -13.30
CA ALA A 506 5.26 21.37 -12.31
C ALA A 506 4.60 20.86 -11.03
N GLY A 507 5.16 21.24 -9.88
CA GLY A 507 4.64 20.85 -8.58
C GLY A 507 4.67 21.99 -7.57
N PRO A 508 4.17 21.73 -6.36
CA PRO A 508 4.04 22.74 -5.31
C PRO A 508 5.40 23.20 -4.79
N ALA A 509 5.55 24.49 -4.54
CA ALA A 509 6.76 25.07 -3.96
C ALA A 509 6.75 25.00 -2.43
N THR A 510 5.57 25.09 -1.82
CA THR A 510 5.37 25.05 -0.37
C THR A 510 4.31 24.03 0.03
N LEU A 511 4.28 23.66 1.32
CA LEU A 511 3.23 22.79 1.86
C LEU A 511 1.84 23.41 1.67
N LYS A 512 1.71 24.74 1.82
CA LYS A 512 0.44 25.43 1.57
C LYS A 512 0.01 25.29 0.10
N ASP A 513 0.94 25.46 -0.85
CA ASP A 513 0.63 25.27 -2.27
C ASP A 513 0.17 23.84 -2.54
N LEU A 514 0.78 22.84 -1.88
CA LEU A 514 0.36 21.45 -1.98
C LEU A 514 -1.06 21.25 -1.44
N VAL A 515 -1.34 21.65 -0.20
CA VAL A 515 -2.66 21.48 0.43
C VAL A 515 -3.75 22.18 -0.39
N CYS A 516 -3.48 23.42 -0.83
CA CYS A 516 -4.42 24.20 -1.65
C CYS A 516 -4.51 23.74 -3.11
N SER A 517 -3.67 22.80 -3.56
CA SER A 517 -3.82 22.15 -4.87
C SER A 517 -4.89 21.05 -4.89
N SER A 518 -5.41 20.66 -3.72
CA SER A 518 -6.48 19.66 -3.63
C SER A 518 -7.77 20.13 -4.32
N PRO A 519 -8.45 19.26 -5.10
CA PRO A 519 -9.70 19.63 -5.75
C PRO A 519 -10.78 19.98 -4.71
N PRO A 520 -11.82 20.78 -5.09
CA PRO A 520 -12.92 21.16 -4.20
C PRO A 520 -13.91 20.01 -3.89
N SER A 521 -13.48 18.76 -4.13
CA SER A 521 -14.23 17.55 -3.83
C SER A 521 -13.81 17.01 -2.47
N TRP A 522 -14.81 16.72 -1.63
CA TRP A 522 -14.61 16.27 -0.25
C TRP A 522 -14.99 14.81 -0.10
N GLU A 523 -14.27 14.10 0.75
CA GLU A 523 -14.80 12.88 1.36
C GLU A 523 -16.17 13.20 2.02
N PRO A 524 -17.21 12.38 1.80
CA PRO A 524 -18.59 12.75 2.10
C PRO A 524 -18.88 13.14 3.55
N SER A 525 -18.25 12.50 4.53
CA SER A 525 -18.49 12.75 5.95
C SER A 525 -17.95 14.10 6.44
N THR A 526 -16.97 14.66 5.72
CA THR A 526 -16.23 15.89 6.07
C THR A 526 -16.70 17.10 5.25
N LYS A 527 -17.55 16.87 4.24
CA LYS A 527 -18.05 17.94 3.38
C LYS A 527 -18.74 19.04 4.22
N PRO A 528 -18.30 20.31 4.13
CA PRO A 528 -18.96 21.40 4.83
C PRO A 528 -20.44 21.51 4.42
N SER A 529 -21.34 21.64 5.39
CA SER A 529 -22.73 21.97 5.10
C SER A 529 -22.81 23.42 4.62
N HIS A 530 -23.31 23.64 3.40
CA HIS A 530 -23.75 24.98 3.00
C HIS A 530 -24.96 25.35 3.86
N GLU A 531 -24.81 26.32 4.75
CA GLU A 531 -25.95 27.00 5.40
C GLU A 531 -26.71 27.88 4.40
#